data_AF-A0AAU4AQI6-F1
#
_entry.id   AF-A0AAU4AQI6-F1
#
_cell.length_a   1.000
_cell.length_b   1.000
_cell.length_c   1.000
_cell.angle_alpha   90.00
_cell.angle_beta   90.00
_cell.angle_gamma   90.00
#
_symmetry.space_group_name_H-M   'P 1'
#
loop_
_entity.id
_entity.type
_entity.pdbx_description
1 polymer ?
#
loop_
_entity_poly.entity_id
_entity_poly.type
_entity_poly.pdbx_seq_one_letter_code
_entity_poly.pdbx_strand_id
1 'polypeptide(L)'
;MDVEHLRESARIQMRRSLAAWRLADNDMAVLHAGIGFEHIVKGALAARHPSLLVDGRDFASMLHAAGLGQHASAPEENVKTLGAAEAYKRLRTLMPISITERDVELLLTARNGVAHLGRHDRSQTASALALAVAVADAVLADIGDGGIDFWGPYADGRHALAKMQEEALEEARQEALRAAEFQKQLEGGPFNFWLREIKPIWRQEQEIARGVLSAKMRYAAKLYRICNREKLSASELKKRAKMAEIRVWSKSDEYSTSHGRCAVCGYKLGVLRSRIIPDMNSGSTELLPEMFDCPMCGLELDGIFELSVIGTNASFRPTGRNDPLKSIE
;
A
#
# COMPACT_ATOMS: atom_id res chain seq x y z
N MET A 1 -12.13 16.53 13.89
CA MET A 1 -12.11 15.06 13.86
C MET A 1 -12.79 14.60 12.59
N ASP A 2 -12.03 14.00 11.67
CA ASP A 2 -12.49 13.79 10.31
C ASP A 2 -13.02 12.36 10.07
N VAL A 3 -14.31 12.28 9.77
CA VAL A 3 -15.06 11.06 9.44
C VAL A 3 -14.45 10.38 8.20
N GLU A 4 -14.08 11.16 7.19
CA GLU A 4 -13.53 10.63 5.93
C GLU A 4 -12.16 9.99 6.15
N HIS A 5 -11.31 10.57 7.00
CA HIS A 5 -10.03 9.95 7.35
C HIS A 5 -10.20 8.61 8.08
N LEU A 6 -11.13 8.53 9.04
CA LEU A 6 -11.43 7.27 9.74
C LEU A 6 -11.96 6.21 8.78
N ARG A 7 -12.88 6.60 7.90
CA ARG A 7 -13.47 5.73 6.89
C ARG A 7 -12.44 5.23 5.88
N GLU A 8 -11.63 6.12 5.32
CA GLU A 8 -10.57 5.78 4.37
C GLU A 8 -9.54 4.84 5.00
N SER A 9 -9.16 5.12 6.25
CA SER A 9 -8.30 4.24 7.01
C SER A 9 -8.94 2.87 7.21
N ALA A 10 -10.21 2.80 7.62
CA ALA A 10 -10.93 1.54 7.75
C ALA A 10 -10.94 0.74 6.45
N ARG A 11 -11.21 1.41 5.32
CA ARG A 11 -11.21 0.82 3.98
C ARG A 11 -9.88 0.15 3.64
N ILE A 12 -8.78 0.89 3.81
CA ILE A 12 -7.43 0.39 3.55
C ILE A 12 -7.13 -0.83 4.43
N GLN A 13 -7.47 -0.76 5.72
CA GLN A 13 -7.15 -1.80 6.69
C GLN A 13 -7.99 -3.07 6.46
N MET A 14 -9.28 -2.94 6.17
CA MET A 14 -10.13 -4.08 5.83
C MET A 14 -9.68 -4.76 4.55
N ARG A 15 -9.28 -4.01 3.51
CA ARG A 15 -8.69 -4.61 2.29
C ARG A 15 -7.37 -5.32 2.56
N ARG A 16 -6.50 -4.74 3.39
CA ARG A 16 -5.23 -5.39 3.81
C ARG A 16 -5.49 -6.68 4.59
N SER A 17 -6.52 -6.70 5.42
CA SER A 17 -6.94 -7.90 6.15
C SER A 17 -7.32 -9.04 5.19
N LEU A 18 -8.21 -8.77 4.22
CA LEU A 18 -8.65 -9.77 3.26
C LEU A 18 -7.50 -10.21 2.33
N ALA A 19 -6.61 -9.29 1.96
CA ALA A 19 -5.38 -9.62 1.21
C ALA A 19 -4.47 -10.57 2.01
N ALA A 20 -4.19 -10.26 3.28
CA ALA A 20 -3.38 -11.08 4.16
C ALA A 20 -4.02 -12.47 4.37
N TRP A 21 -5.34 -12.52 4.52
CA TRP A 21 -6.09 -13.77 4.63
C TRP A 21 -5.93 -14.66 3.39
N ARG A 22 -6.02 -14.11 2.18
CA ARG A 22 -5.77 -14.85 0.93
C ARG A 22 -4.37 -15.45 0.88
N LEU A 23 -3.38 -14.74 1.44
CA LEU A 23 -1.99 -15.19 1.51
C LEU A 23 -1.70 -16.11 2.72
N ALA A 24 -2.74 -16.53 3.45
CA ALA A 24 -2.63 -17.31 4.69
C ALA A 24 -1.81 -16.64 5.81
N ASP A 25 -1.59 -15.32 5.72
CA ASP A 25 -0.98 -14.51 6.78
C ASP A 25 -2.03 -14.16 7.83
N ASN A 26 -2.28 -15.13 8.70
CA ASN A 26 -3.32 -15.07 9.73
C ASN A 26 -3.10 -13.91 10.71
N ASP A 27 -1.85 -13.63 11.05
CA ASP A 27 -1.49 -12.66 12.08
C ASP A 27 -1.75 -11.24 11.55
N MET A 28 -1.33 -10.95 10.31
CA MET A 28 -1.65 -9.67 9.66
C MET A 28 -3.15 -9.56 9.33
N ALA A 29 -3.82 -10.67 9.00
CA ALA A 29 -5.25 -10.68 8.72
C ALA A 29 -6.06 -10.17 9.92
N VAL A 30 -5.87 -10.73 11.12
CA VAL A 30 -6.62 -10.30 12.32
C VAL A 30 -6.18 -8.92 12.82
N LEU A 31 -4.91 -8.57 12.69
CA LEU A 31 -4.40 -7.25 13.09
C LEU A 31 -5.07 -6.14 12.27
N HIS A 32 -5.04 -6.28 10.95
CA HIS A 32 -5.64 -5.32 10.04
C HIS A 32 -7.18 -5.33 10.16
N ALA A 33 -7.81 -6.49 10.37
CA ALA A 33 -9.26 -6.58 10.61
C ALA A 33 -9.66 -5.77 11.85
N GLY A 34 -8.94 -5.93 12.96
CA GLY A 34 -9.26 -5.23 14.21
C GLY A 34 -9.02 -3.72 14.12
N ILE A 35 -8.00 -3.27 13.39
CA ILE A 35 -7.80 -1.82 13.13
C ILE A 35 -8.91 -1.28 12.23
N GLY A 36 -9.25 -2.00 11.15
CA GLY A 36 -10.32 -1.60 10.23
C GLY A 36 -11.68 -1.51 10.92
N PHE A 37 -12.00 -2.53 11.73
CA PHE A 37 -13.15 -2.56 12.63
C PHE A 37 -13.19 -1.34 13.57
N GLU A 38 -12.09 -1.06 14.27
CA GLU A 38 -12.04 0.07 15.19
C GLU A 38 -12.31 1.39 14.47
N HIS A 39 -11.67 1.61 13.31
CA HIS A 39 -11.82 2.84 12.55
C HIS A 39 -13.22 3.02 11.95
N ILE A 40 -13.86 1.96 11.43
CA ILE A 40 -15.21 2.10 10.85
C ILE A 40 -16.26 2.38 11.93
N VAL A 41 -16.15 1.71 13.08
CA VAL A 41 -17.02 1.94 14.24
C VAL A 41 -16.85 3.38 14.76
N LYS A 42 -15.61 3.85 14.88
CA LYS A 42 -15.31 5.24 15.26
C LYS A 42 -15.84 6.25 14.23
N GLY A 43 -15.69 5.94 12.94
CA GLY A 43 -16.22 6.75 11.84
C GLY A 43 -17.73 6.92 11.97
N ALA A 44 -18.47 5.84 12.27
CA ALA A 44 -19.93 5.89 12.46
C ALA A 44 -20.38 6.73 13.67
N LEU A 45 -19.62 6.70 14.76
CA LEU A 45 -19.85 7.59 15.90
C LEU A 45 -19.59 9.05 15.54
N ALA A 46 -18.46 9.32 14.88
CA ALA A 46 -18.07 10.66 14.46
C ALA A 46 -19.05 11.27 13.43
N ALA A 47 -19.57 10.44 12.52
CA ALA A 47 -20.57 10.83 11.53
C ALA A 47 -21.87 11.35 12.17
N ARG A 48 -22.20 10.86 13.37
CA ARG A 48 -23.32 11.36 14.17
C ARG A 48 -22.93 12.61 14.94
N HIS A 49 -21.87 12.51 15.77
CA HIS A 49 -21.32 13.66 16.48
C HIS A 49 -19.91 13.35 17.04
N PRO A 50 -18.92 14.25 16.92
CA PRO A 50 -17.56 14.00 17.41
C PRO A 50 -17.46 13.70 18.92
N SER A 51 -18.39 14.20 19.74
CA SER A 51 -18.41 13.90 21.19
C SER A 51 -18.65 12.42 21.51
N LEU A 52 -19.24 11.66 20.58
CA LEU A 52 -19.48 10.23 20.76
C LEU A 52 -18.18 9.42 20.65
N LEU A 53 -17.16 9.96 19.98
CA LEU A 53 -15.87 9.32 19.69
C LEU A 53 -14.80 9.59 20.76
N VAL A 54 -14.84 10.73 21.44
CA VAL A 54 -13.78 11.12 22.39
C VAL A 54 -13.90 10.43 23.74
N ASP A 55 -12.76 10.26 24.42
CA ASP A 55 -12.76 9.85 25.83
C ASP A 55 -13.31 10.99 26.68
N GLY A 56 -14.48 10.80 27.27
CA GLY A 56 -15.14 11.81 28.12
C GLY A 56 -14.38 12.16 29.41
N ARG A 57 -13.31 11.41 29.74
CA ARG A 57 -12.42 11.72 30.86
C ARG A 57 -11.33 12.73 30.48
N ASP A 58 -11.15 13.01 29.18
CA ASP A 58 -10.14 13.94 28.69
C ASP A 58 -10.79 15.25 28.24
N PHE A 59 -10.71 16.28 29.09
CA PHE A 59 -11.38 17.56 28.86
C PHE A 59 -10.90 18.28 27.59
N ALA A 60 -9.59 18.20 27.27
CA ALA A 60 -9.04 18.77 26.04
C ALA A 60 -9.68 18.12 24.79
N SER A 61 -9.82 16.79 24.79
CA SER A 61 -10.51 16.05 23.72
C SER A 61 -11.99 16.43 23.60
N MET A 62 -12.68 16.64 24.72
CA MET A 62 -14.07 17.12 24.71
C MET A 62 -14.20 18.53 24.14
N LEU A 63 -13.26 19.44 24.42
CA LEU A 63 -13.25 20.78 23.82
C LEU A 63 -13.10 20.71 22.29
N HIS A 64 -12.20 19.88 21.78
CA HIS A 64 -12.10 19.62 20.34
C HIS A 64 -13.40 19.06 19.76
N ALA A 65 -14.02 18.11 20.44
CA ALA A 65 -15.29 17.52 20.02
C ALA A 65 -16.46 18.51 20.02
N ALA A 66 -16.40 19.54 20.87
CA ALA A 66 -17.40 20.60 20.96
C ALA A 66 -17.14 21.79 20.01
N GLY A 67 -16.10 21.72 19.17
CA GLY A 67 -15.72 22.84 18.28
C GLY A 67 -15.02 24.00 19.01
N LEU A 68 -14.52 23.76 20.22
CA LEU A 68 -13.81 24.72 21.07
C LEU A 68 -12.32 24.40 21.17
N GLY A 69 -11.75 23.77 20.13
CA GLY A 69 -10.37 23.29 20.11
C GLY A 69 -9.32 24.38 20.36
N GLN A 70 -9.61 25.64 20.03
CA GLN A 70 -8.75 26.79 20.33
C GLN A 70 -8.55 27.05 21.84
N HIS A 71 -9.44 26.50 22.69
CA HIS A 71 -9.34 26.58 24.14
C HIS A 71 -8.74 25.30 24.76
N ALA A 72 -8.47 24.28 23.95
CA ALA A 72 -7.87 23.04 24.42
C ALA A 72 -6.38 23.26 24.74
N SER A 73 -5.92 22.63 25.82
CA SER A 73 -4.50 22.67 26.22
C SER A 73 -3.58 21.82 25.33
N ALA A 74 -4.15 20.98 24.48
CA ALA A 74 -3.45 20.10 23.56
C ALA A 74 -4.00 20.27 22.13
N PRO A 75 -3.16 20.10 21.09
CA PRO A 75 -3.60 20.21 19.70
C PRO A 75 -4.47 19.01 19.29
N GLU A 76 -5.17 19.12 18.16
CA GLU A 76 -6.15 18.13 17.70
C GLU A 76 -5.55 16.73 17.49
N GLU A 77 -4.27 16.66 17.08
CA GLU A 77 -3.56 15.40 16.86
C GLU A 77 -3.37 14.58 18.14
N ASN A 78 -3.54 15.20 19.31
CA ASN A 78 -3.43 14.55 20.62
C ASN A 78 -4.79 14.18 21.24
N VAL A 79 -5.89 14.34 20.49
CA VAL A 79 -7.23 13.96 20.95
C VAL A 79 -7.27 12.48 21.30
N LYS A 80 -7.68 12.20 22.54
CA LYS A 80 -7.91 10.84 23.03
C LYS A 80 -9.29 10.36 22.59
N THR A 81 -9.28 9.25 21.86
CA THR A 81 -10.51 8.59 21.40
C THR A 81 -10.74 7.30 22.18
N LEU A 82 -11.97 6.79 22.12
CA LEU A 82 -12.33 5.52 22.74
C LEU A 82 -11.51 4.35 22.16
N GLY A 83 -11.33 3.28 22.93
CA GLY A 83 -10.85 2.01 22.39
C GLY A 83 -11.95 1.31 21.57
N ALA A 84 -11.56 0.30 20.77
CA ALA A 84 -12.47 -0.45 19.90
C ALA A 84 -13.70 -1.04 20.63
N ALA A 85 -13.51 -1.66 21.80
CA ALA A 85 -14.59 -2.27 22.58
C ALA A 85 -15.64 -1.23 23.03
N GLU A 86 -15.18 -0.13 23.63
CA GLU A 86 -16.07 0.94 24.11
C GLU A 86 -16.74 1.68 22.96
N ALA A 87 -16.02 1.93 21.86
CA ALA A 87 -16.60 2.50 20.65
C ALA A 87 -17.72 1.61 20.10
N TYR A 88 -17.49 0.29 20.04
CA TYR A 88 -18.50 -0.65 19.57
C TYR A 88 -19.72 -0.71 20.49
N LYS A 89 -19.50 -0.75 21.81
CA LYS A 89 -20.58 -0.70 22.81
C LYS A 89 -21.48 0.53 22.61
N ARG A 90 -20.89 1.72 22.39
CA ARG A 90 -21.66 2.94 22.09
C ARG A 90 -22.39 2.87 20.76
N LEU A 91 -21.75 2.33 19.73
CA LEU A 91 -22.39 2.19 18.41
C LEU A 91 -23.66 1.33 18.50
N ARG A 92 -23.62 0.23 19.27
CA ARG A 92 -24.78 -0.66 19.46
C ARG A 92 -25.98 0.03 20.11
N THR A 93 -25.78 1.10 20.87
CA THR A 93 -26.91 1.86 21.44
C THR A 93 -27.54 2.82 20.42
N LEU A 94 -26.86 3.08 19.30
CA LEU A 94 -27.25 4.07 18.30
C LEU A 94 -27.74 3.46 16.98
N MET A 95 -27.51 2.17 16.75
CA MET A 95 -28.00 1.45 15.57
C MET A 95 -28.35 0.00 15.89
N PRO A 96 -29.34 -0.59 15.21
CA PRO A 96 -29.66 -2.00 15.36
C PRO A 96 -28.56 -2.85 14.71
N ILE A 97 -27.85 -3.63 15.53
CA ILE A 97 -26.89 -4.63 15.06
C ILE A 97 -27.05 -5.92 15.88
N SER A 98 -27.14 -7.06 15.18
CA SER A 98 -27.37 -8.38 15.80
C SER A 98 -26.14 -8.94 16.51
N ILE A 99 -24.95 -8.46 16.14
CA ILE A 99 -23.67 -8.87 16.71
C ILE A 99 -23.54 -8.27 18.12
N THR A 100 -23.15 -9.10 19.09
CA THR A 100 -23.03 -8.71 20.49
C THR A 100 -21.60 -8.29 20.83
N GLU A 101 -21.43 -7.62 21.98
CA GLU A 101 -20.10 -7.29 22.52
C GLU A 101 -19.24 -8.52 22.76
N ARG A 102 -19.86 -9.64 23.15
CA ARG A 102 -19.16 -10.92 23.36
C ARG A 102 -18.66 -11.52 22.05
N ASP A 103 -19.42 -11.34 20.96
CA ASP A 103 -19.01 -11.86 19.66
C ASP A 103 -17.74 -11.15 19.16
N VAL A 104 -17.69 -9.81 19.25
CA VAL A 104 -16.52 -9.04 18.80
C VAL A 104 -15.29 -9.21 19.69
N GLU A 105 -15.44 -9.72 20.91
CA GLU A 105 -14.31 -10.01 21.82
C GLU A 105 -13.30 -10.97 21.18
N LEU A 106 -13.78 -11.90 20.34
CA LEU A 106 -12.94 -12.81 19.55
C LEU A 106 -11.94 -12.03 18.67
N LEU A 107 -12.45 -11.06 17.90
CA LEU A 107 -11.65 -10.21 17.02
C LEU A 107 -10.69 -9.32 17.83
N LEU A 108 -11.18 -8.70 18.90
CA LEU A 108 -10.37 -7.79 19.71
C LEU A 108 -9.24 -8.52 20.43
N THR A 109 -9.50 -9.73 20.93
CA THR A 109 -8.50 -10.59 21.55
C THR A 109 -7.44 -11.01 20.55
N ALA A 110 -7.84 -11.45 19.35
CA ALA A 110 -6.89 -11.83 18.30
C ALA A 110 -6.00 -10.65 17.88
N ARG A 111 -6.60 -9.47 17.63
CA ARG A 111 -5.86 -8.25 17.29
C ARG A 111 -4.89 -7.82 18.38
N ASN A 112 -5.31 -7.82 19.65
CA ASN A 112 -4.45 -7.46 20.77
C ASN A 112 -3.32 -8.49 20.98
N GLY A 113 -3.61 -9.79 20.79
CA GLY A 113 -2.62 -10.86 20.83
C GLY A 113 -1.50 -10.63 19.81
N VAL A 114 -1.84 -10.34 18.55
CA VAL A 114 -0.83 -10.01 17.54
C VAL A 114 -0.09 -8.72 17.89
N ALA A 115 -0.81 -7.66 18.23
CA ALA A 115 -0.21 -6.35 18.48
C ALA A 115 0.76 -6.31 19.68
N HIS A 116 0.46 -7.05 20.75
CA HIS A 116 1.23 -6.99 22.00
C HIS A 116 2.12 -8.21 22.23
N LEU A 117 1.74 -9.38 21.71
CA LEU A 117 2.44 -10.65 21.98
C LEU A 117 3.00 -11.28 20.70
N GLY A 118 2.71 -10.72 19.52
CA GLY A 118 3.11 -11.29 18.24
C GLY A 118 2.46 -12.64 17.94
N ARG A 119 1.34 -12.98 18.59
CA ARG A 119 0.66 -14.28 18.42
C ARG A 119 -0.84 -14.22 18.73
N HIS A 120 -1.63 -15.02 18.02
CA HIS A 120 -3.03 -15.31 18.35
C HIS A 120 -3.38 -16.77 18.01
N ASP A 121 -4.58 -17.21 18.38
CA ASP A 121 -5.11 -18.51 17.97
C ASP A 121 -5.56 -18.46 16.50
N ARG A 122 -4.77 -19.09 15.62
CA ARG A 122 -5.02 -19.12 14.18
C ARG A 122 -6.28 -19.88 13.79
N SER A 123 -6.77 -20.79 14.63
CA SER A 123 -8.03 -21.50 14.37
C SER A 123 -9.25 -20.57 14.39
N GLN A 124 -9.11 -19.39 15.02
CA GLN A 124 -10.17 -18.41 15.17
C GLN A 124 -10.12 -17.29 14.14
N THR A 125 -9.08 -17.25 13.28
CA THR A 125 -8.88 -16.17 12.31
C THR A 125 -10.09 -15.96 11.41
N ALA A 126 -10.61 -17.03 10.79
CA ALA A 126 -11.75 -16.93 9.88
C ALA A 126 -12.99 -16.34 10.57
N SER A 127 -13.30 -16.81 11.78
CA SER A 127 -14.43 -16.30 12.58
C SER A 127 -14.25 -14.83 12.97
N ALA A 128 -13.04 -14.43 13.38
CA ALA A 128 -12.72 -13.05 13.69
C ALA A 128 -12.88 -12.12 12.47
N LEU A 129 -12.43 -12.57 11.29
CA LEU A 129 -12.59 -11.82 10.04
C LEU A 129 -14.06 -11.71 9.63
N ALA A 130 -14.82 -12.79 9.73
CA ALA A 130 -16.24 -12.80 9.39
C ALA A 130 -17.02 -11.78 10.25
N LEU A 131 -16.69 -11.69 11.55
CA LEU A 131 -17.26 -10.67 12.44
C LEU A 131 -16.88 -9.26 12.01
N ALA A 132 -15.60 -9.02 11.68
CA ALA A 132 -15.14 -7.71 11.23
C ALA A 132 -15.86 -7.27 9.94
N VAL A 133 -16.02 -8.17 8.97
CA VAL A 133 -16.74 -7.94 7.72
C VAL A 133 -18.20 -7.64 7.98
N ALA A 134 -18.87 -8.45 8.81
CA ALA A 134 -20.28 -8.28 9.10
C ALA A 134 -20.59 -6.96 9.83
N VAL A 135 -19.74 -6.55 10.79
CA VAL A 135 -19.89 -5.25 11.45
C VAL A 135 -19.60 -4.10 10.48
N ALA A 136 -18.55 -4.19 9.66
CA ALA A 136 -18.25 -3.15 8.68
C ALA A 136 -19.40 -2.98 7.68
N ASP A 137 -19.98 -4.08 7.17
CA ASP A 137 -21.14 -4.03 6.28
C ASP A 137 -22.37 -3.38 6.94
N ALA A 138 -22.69 -3.77 8.18
CA ALA A 138 -23.79 -3.18 8.92
C ALA A 138 -23.60 -1.67 9.13
N VAL A 139 -22.39 -1.26 9.51
CA VAL A 139 -22.04 0.15 9.71
C VAL A 139 -22.14 0.93 8.40
N LEU A 140 -21.55 0.44 7.32
CA LEU A 140 -21.59 1.10 6.01
C LEU A 140 -23.03 1.28 5.50
N ALA A 141 -23.90 0.32 5.77
CA ALA A 141 -25.33 0.43 5.46
C ALA A 141 -26.01 1.52 6.31
N ASP A 142 -25.69 1.60 7.60
CA ASP A 142 -26.26 2.58 8.53
C ASP A 142 -25.86 4.02 8.23
N ILE A 143 -24.59 4.28 7.89
CA ILE A 143 -24.12 5.64 7.53
C ILE A 143 -24.51 6.06 6.10
N GLY A 144 -25.30 5.25 5.38
CA GLY A 144 -25.87 5.60 4.07
C GLY A 144 -24.87 5.52 2.92
N ASP A 145 -23.80 4.74 3.07
CA ASP A 145 -22.58 4.89 2.29
C ASP A 145 -22.12 3.59 1.62
N GLY A 146 -23.05 2.64 1.48
CA GLY A 146 -22.86 1.34 0.82
C GLY A 146 -22.53 1.40 -0.68
N GLY A 147 -22.34 2.59 -1.25
CA GLY A 147 -22.03 2.83 -2.66
C GLY A 147 -20.59 3.24 -2.97
N ILE A 148 -19.76 3.59 -1.97
CA ILE A 148 -18.34 3.83 -2.21
C ILE A 148 -17.63 2.48 -2.26
N ASP A 149 -16.72 2.34 -3.21
CA ASP A 149 -15.83 1.20 -3.40
C ASP A 149 -15.03 0.91 -2.10
N PHE A 150 -15.66 0.36 -1.06
CA PHE A 150 -15.03 0.11 0.22
C PHE A 150 -14.24 -1.19 0.14
N TRP A 151 -14.87 -2.23 -0.40
CA TRP A 151 -14.30 -3.58 -0.47
C TRP A 151 -13.40 -3.82 -1.69
N GLY A 152 -13.56 -3.06 -2.77
CA GLY A 152 -12.70 -3.21 -3.96
C GLY A 152 -12.83 -4.60 -4.57
N PRO A 153 -11.70 -5.24 -4.91
CA PRO A 153 -11.73 -6.58 -5.51
C PRO A 153 -12.30 -7.66 -4.58
N TYR A 154 -12.50 -7.34 -3.29
CA TYR A 154 -13.05 -8.28 -2.31
C TYR A 154 -14.56 -8.14 -2.12
N ALA A 155 -15.24 -7.24 -2.85
CA ALA A 155 -16.67 -7.02 -2.70
C ALA A 155 -17.45 -8.34 -2.76
N ASP A 156 -17.33 -9.13 -3.82
CA ASP A 156 -18.13 -10.34 -3.99
C ASP A 156 -17.68 -11.52 -3.10
N GLY A 157 -16.39 -11.55 -2.72
CA GLY A 157 -15.78 -12.68 -2.02
C GLY A 157 -15.74 -12.56 -0.49
N ARG A 158 -15.93 -11.37 0.09
CA ARG A 158 -15.69 -11.09 1.52
C ARG A 158 -16.45 -12.00 2.50
N HIS A 159 -17.59 -12.55 2.08
CA HIS A 159 -18.41 -13.46 2.90
C HIS A 159 -18.02 -14.94 2.75
N ALA A 160 -17.24 -15.28 1.72
CA ALA A 160 -16.82 -16.64 1.40
C ALA A 160 -15.33 -16.86 1.74
N LEU A 161 -14.94 -16.60 2.99
CA LEU A 161 -13.54 -16.57 3.41
C LEU A 161 -12.76 -17.86 3.09
N ALA A 162 -13.36 -19.03 3.29
CA ALA A 162 -12.73 -20.32 2.95
C ALA A 162 -12.46 -20.43 1.44
N LYS A 163 -13.46 -20.10 0.62
CA LYS A 163 -13.34 -20.10 -0.84
C LYS A 163 -12.24 -19.16 -1.33
N MET A 164 -12.12 -17.97 -0.73
CA MET A 164 -11.06 -17.02 -1.10
C MET A 164 -9.64 -17.57 -0.85
N GLN A 165 -9.46 -18.38 0.20
CA GLN A 165 -8.18 -19.04 0.46
C GLN A 165 -7.90 -20.18 -0.50
N GLU A 166 -8.92 -20.99 -0.79
CA GLU A 166 -8.81 -22.07 -1.77
C GLU A 166 -8.43 -21.54 -3.17
N GLU A 167 -9.10 -20.48 -3.62
CA GLU A 167 -8.81 -19.81 -4.89
C GLU A 167 -7.39 -19.23 -4.91
N ALA A 168 -6.97 -18.57 -3.83
CA ALA A 168 -5.61 -18.01 -3.73
C ALA A 168 -4.52 -19.10 -3.74
N LEU A 169 -4.77 -20.24 -3.10
CA LEU A 169 -3.86 -21.38 -3.11
C LEU A 169 -3.73 -21.98 -4.52
N GLU A 170 -4.85 -22.11 -5.24
CA GLU A 170 -4.82 -22.61 -6.61
C GLU A 170 -4.14 -21.63 -7.56
N GLU A 171 -4.40 -20.32 -7.44
CA GLU A 171 -3.69 -19.28 -8.19
C GLU A 171 -2.17 -19.36 -7.97
N ALA A 172 -1.73 -19.46 -6.72
CA ALA A 172 -0.31 -19.60 -6.37
C ALA A 172 0.30 -20.89 -6.94
N ARG A 173 -0.46 -22.00 -6.94
CA ARG A 173 -0.04 -23.26 -7.55
C ARG A 173 0.14 -23.12 -9.06
N GLN A 174 -0.81 -22.49 -9.75
CA GLN A 174 -0.73 -22.26 -11.19
C GLN A 174 0.42 -21.32 -11.58
N GLU A 175 0.70 -20.30 -10.77
CA GLU A 175 1.85 -19.42 -10.96
C GLU A 175 3.18 -20.18 -10.76
N ALA A 176 3.28 -21.03 -9.74
CA ALA A 176 4.46 -21.86 -9.52
C ALA A 176 4.72 -22.82 -10.69
N LEU A 177 3.67 -23.41 -11.27
CA LEU A 177 3.78 -24.25 -12.46
C LEU A 177 4.27 -23.46 -13.67
N ARG A 178 3.67 -22.28 -13.95
CA ARG A 178 4.12 -21.41 -15.04
C ARG A 178 5.57 -20.95 -14.87
N ALA A 179 5.97 -20.60 -13.65
CA ALA A 179 7.35 -20.23 -13.34
C ALA A 179 8.31 -21.40 -13.57
N ALA A 180 7.92 -22.62 -13.19
CA ALA A 180 8.73 -23.82 -13.41
C ALA A 180 8.85 -24.17 -14.91
N GLU A 181 7.77 -24.01 -15.69
CA GLU A 181 7.80 -24.21 -17.15
C GLU A 181 8.70 -23.18 -17.84
N PHE A 182 8.55 -21.90 -17.48
CA PHE A 182 9.42 -20.83 -17.98
C PHE A 182 10.89 -21.11 -17.64
N GLN A 183 11.17 -21.60 -16.43
CA GLN A 183 12.52 -21.94 -16.04
C GLN A 183 13.08 -23.16 -16.81
N LYS A 184 12.27 -24.18 -17.09
CA LYS A 184 12.68 -25.30 -17.94
C LYS A 184 13.00 -24.87 -19.37
N GLN A 185 12.24 -23.92 -19.93
CA GLN A 185 12.51 -23.37 -21.26
C GLN A 185 13.85 -22.62 -21.29
N LEU A 186 14.15 -21.84 -20.24
CA LEU A 186 15.46 -21.18 -20.10
C LEU A 186 16.61 -22.20 -19.95
N GLU A 187 16.37 -23.31 -19.25
CA GLU A 187 17.34 -24.39 -19.03
C GLU A 187 17.49 -25.34 -20.24
N GLY A 188 16.80 -25.11 -21.36
CA GLY A 188 16.87 -25.94 -22.58
C GLY A 188 17.61 -25.31 -23.77
N GLY A 189 18.02 -24.03 -23.70
CA GLY A 189 18.59 -23.29 -24.83
C GLY A 189 20.12 -23.42 -25.01
N PRO A 190 20.67 -23.13 -26.20
CA PRO A 190 22.12 -23.15 -26.47
C PRO A 190 22.95 -22.16 -25.62
N PHE A 191 22.29 -21.22 -24.93
CA PHE A 191 22.89 -20.24 -24.01
C PHE A 191 23.21 -20.82 -22.60
N ASN A 192 22.90 -22.10 -22.37
CA ASN A 192 22.92 -22.79 -21.08
C ASN A 192 24.28 -22.88 -20.37
N PHE A 193 25.38 -22.93 -21.14
CA PHE A 193 26.72 -23.01 -20.55
C PHE A 193 27.08 -21.70 -19.83
N TRP A 194 26.79 -20.57 -20.47
CA TRP A 194 27.07 -19.23 -19.93
C TRP A 194 26.13 -18.86 -18.76
N LEU A 195 24.85 -19.25 -18.84
CA LEU A 195 23.88 -19.05 -17.76
C LEU A 195 24.19 -19.83 -16.49
N ARG A 196 24.80 -21.03 -16.55
CA ARG A 196 25.17 -21.81 -15.35
C ARG A 196 26.28 -21.17 -14.53
N GLU A 197 27.28 -20.57 -15.18
CA GLU A 197 28.37 -19.86 -14.48
C GLU A 197 27.94 -18.47 -13.98
N ILE A 198 27.01 -17.82 -14.67
CA ILE A 198 26.59 -16.44 -14.32
C ILE A 198 25.38 -16.40 -13.39
N LYS A 199 24.55 -17.45 -13.32
CA LYS A 199 23.42 -17.55 -12.37
C LYS A 199 23.79 -17.19 -10.92
N PRO A 200 24.89 -17.73 -10.34
CA PRO A 200 25.28 -17.36 -8.98
C PRO A 200 25.72 -15.90 -8.87
N ILE A 201 26.41 -15.36 -9.89
CA ILE A 201 26.82 -13.95 -9.94
C ILE A 201 25.58 -13.04 -9.99
N TRP A 202 24.63 -13.35 -10.86
CA TRP A 202 23.37 -12.61 -10.98
C TRP A 202 22.51 -12.69 -9.72
N ARG A 203 22.49 -13.82 -9.01
CA ARG A 203 21.78 -13.92 -7.71
C ARG A 203 22.44 -13.04 -6.65
N GLN A 204 23.76 -13.07 -6.58
CA GLN A 204 24.50 -12.21 -5.66
C GLN A 204 24.29 -10.73 -5.99
N GLU A 205 24.34 -10.35 -7.27
CA GLU A 205 24.04 -8.99 -7.71
C GLU A 205 22.59 -8.60 -7.43
N GLN A 206 21.63 -9.51 -7.60
CA GLN A 206 20.22 -9.27 -7.23
C GLN A 206 20.05 -9.05 -5.72
N GLU A 207 20.72 -9.83 -4.88
CA GLU A 207 20.67 -9.65 -3.42
C GLU A 207 21.30 -8.32 -2.99
N ILE A 208 22.45 -7.97 -3.56
CA ILE A 208 23.10 -6.67 -3.34
C ILE A 208 22.19 -5.54 -3.82
N ALA A 209 21.66 -5.64 -5.04
CA ALA A 209 20.74 -4.66 -5.63
C ALA A 209 19.47 -4.49 -4.78
N ARG A 210 18.90 -5.58 -4.23
CA ARG A 210 17.77 -5.51 -3.28
C ARG A 210 18.15 -4.76 -2.01
N GLY A 211 19.34 -5.02 -1.45
CA GLY A 211 19.85 -4.31 -0.27
C GLY A 211 20.02 -2.81 -0.53
N VAL A 212 20.66 -2.45 -1.64
CA VAL A 212 20.89 -1.07 -2.09
C VAL A 212 19.57 -0.37 -2.37
N LEU A 213 18.67 -1.01 -3.11
CA LEU A 213 17.33 -0.50 -3.40
C LEU A 213 16.55 -0.24 -2.12
N SER A 214 16.53 -1.19 -1.20
CA SER A 214 15.84 -1.04 0.09
C SER A 214 16.38 0.15 0.88
N ALA A 215 17.70 0.38 0.86
CA ALA A 215 18.31 1.56 1.47
C ALA A 215 17.91 2.85 0.75
N LYS A 216 17.96 2.90 -0.59
CA LYS A 216 17.54 4.05 -1.41
C LYS A 216 16.07 4.41 -1.17
N MET A 217 15.18 3.44 -1.14
CA MET A 217 13.75 3.66 -0.87
C MET A 217 13.51 4.20 0.54
N ARG A 218 14.15 3.63 1.57
CA ARG A 218 14.06 4.15 2.95
C ARG A 218 14.56 5.58 3.05
N TYR A 219 15.68 5.88 2.38
CA TYR A 219 16.26 7.21 2.37
C TYR A 219 15.34 8.23 1.67
N ALA A 220 14.85 7.90 0.47
CA ALA A 220 13.90 8.73 -0.26
C ALA A 220 12.59 8.95 0.51
N ALA A 221 12.09 7.92 1.22
CA ALA A 221 10.90 8.05 2.06
C ALA A 221 11.14 9.00 3.24
N LYS A 222 12.31 8.91 3.87
CA LYS A 222 12.72 9.83 4.95
C LYS A 222 12.81 11.27 4.43
N LEU A 223 13.46 11.46 3.28
CA LEU A 223 13.56 12.76 2.62
C LEU A 223 12.19 13.34 2.29
N TYR A 224 11.29 12.54 1.72
CA TYR A 224 9.93 12.98 1.42
C TYR A 224 9.17 13.43 2.68
N ARG A 225 9.28 12.70 3.80
CA ARG A 225 8.66 13.11 5.07
C ARG A 225 9.21 14.43 5.59
N ILE A 226 10.52 14.66 5.48
CA ILE A 226 11.16 15.93 5.87
C ILE A 226 10.63 17.07 4.98
N CYS A 227 10.64 16.86 3.66
CA CYS A 227 10.09 17.80 2.68
C CYS A 227 8.65 18.19 3.03
N ASN A 228 7.80 17.20 3.28
CA ASN A 228 6.39 17.42 3.56
C ASN A 228 6.18 18.18 4.88
N ARG A 229 6.96 17.85 5.91
CA ARG A 229 6.89 18.53 7.22
C ARG A 229 7.37 19.98 7.16
N GLU A 230 8.46 20.22 6.44
CA GLU A 230 9.12 21.53 6.38
C GLU A 230 8.66 22.38 5.18
N LYS A 231 7.70 21.87 4.39
CA LYS A 231 7.20 22.49 3.14
C LYS A 231 8.33 22.88 2.16
N LEU A 232 9.42 22.12 2.17
CA LEU A 232 10.55 22.36 1.27
C LEU A 232 10.21 21.88 -0.13
N SER A 233 10.60 22.65 -1.14
CA SER A 233 10.68 22.14 -2.51
C SER A 233 11.72 21.04 -2.60
N ALA A 234 11.56 20.16 -3.57
CA ALA A 234 12.49 19.05 -3.70
C ALA A 234 13.90 19.48 -4.13
N SER A 235 14.02 20.62 -4.83
CA SER A 235 15.30 21.25 -5.14
C SER A 235 16.03 21.73 -3.87
N GLU A 236 15.31 22.39 -2.96
CA GLU A 236 15.87 22.85 -1.67
C GLU A 236 16.31 21.67 -0.79
N LEU A 237 15.53 20.58 -0.79
CA LEU A 237 15.90 19.38 -0.06
C LEU A 237 17.15 18.71 -0.64
N LYS A 238 17.25 18.58 -1.97
CA LYS A 238 18.45 18.03 -2.62
C LYS A 238 19.69 18.85 -2.28
N LYS A 239 19.59 20.19 -2.36
CA LYS A 239 20.68 21.11 -1.97
C LYS A 239 21.08 20.92 -0.51
N ARG A 240 20.11 20.79 0.41
CA ARG A 240 20.35 20.59 1.85
C ARG A 240 20.94 19.22 2.17
N ALA A 241 20.51 18.19 1.46
CA ALA A 241 21.03 16.83 1.55
C ALA A 241 22.39 16.66 0.83
N LYS A 242 22.93 17.73 0.24
CA LYS A 242 24.15 17.72 -0.60
C LYS A 242 24.07 16.67 -1.72
N MET A 243 22.86 16.41 -2.23
CA MET A 243 22.66 15.56 -3.39
C MET A 243 23.03 16.35 -4.64
N ALA A 244 23.65 15.68 -5.61
CA ALA A 244 23.83 16.28 -6.93
C ALA A 244 22.46 16.68 -7.51
N GLU A 245 22.44 17.74 -8.33
CA GLU A 245 21.29 17.98 -9.20
C GLU A 245 21.04 16.74 -10.08
N ILE A 246 19.85 16.64 -10.68
CA ILE A 246 19.51 15.56 -11.62
C ILE A 246 20.71 15.34 -12.54
N ARG A 247 21.30 14.13 -12.53
CA ARG A 247 22.55 13.86 -13.26
C ARG A 247 22.40 14.35 -14.69
N VAL A 248 23.26 15.30 -15.08
CA VAL A 248 23.34 15.78 -16.45
C VAL A 248 24.06 14.71 -17.26
N TRP A 249 23.35 14.10 -18.20
CA TRP A 249 23.90 13.06 -19.05
C TRP A 249 24.65 13.67 -20.23
N SER A 250 25.81 13.11 -20.54
CA SER A 250 26.73 13.61 -21.57
C SER A 250 26.31 13.30 -23.01
N LYS A 251 25.21 12.57 -23.23
CA LYS A 251 24.74 12.14 -24.55
C LYS A 251 23.21 12.12 -24.64
N SER A 252 22.60 13.22 -25.10
CA SER A 252 21.14 13.35 -25.23
C SER A 252 20.54 12.47 -26.32
N ASP A 253 21.31 12.14 -27.35
CA ASP A 253 20.76 11.64 -28.62
C ASP A 253 20.58 10.11 -28.64
N GLU A 254 21.06 9.40 -27.61
CA GLU A 254 21.02 7.93 -27.51
C GLU A 254 19.85 7.42 -26.63
N TYR A 255 19.03 8.31 -26.07
CA TYR A 255 18.03 7.97 -25.05
C TYR A 255 16.65 8.58 -25.30
N SER A 256 15.62 7.82 -24.97
CA SER A 256 14.24 8.31 -24.88
C SER A 256 13.90 8.65 -23.43
N THR A 257 13.26 9.80 -23.23
CA THR A 257 12.75 10.20 -21.91
C THR A 257 11.24 9.96 -21.86
N SER A 258 10.80 9.28 -20.82
CA SER A 258 9.39 9.02 -20.50
C SER A 258 9.14 9.34 -19.02
N HIS A 259 7.89 9.20 -18.59
CA HIS A 259 7.51 9.51 -17.21
C HIS A 259 6.85 8.31 -16.53
N GLY A 260 7.15 8.12 -15.25
CA GLY A 260 6.63 7.03 -14.43
C GLY A 260 6.25 7.48 -13.02
N ARG A 261 5.41 6.67 -12.36
CA ARG A 261 5.01 6.92 -10.98
C ARG A 261 6.13 6.48 -10.02
N CYS A 262 6.53 7.37 -9.11
CA CYS A 262 7.49 7.04 -8.08
C CYS A 262 6.92 6.05 -7.06
N ALA A 263 7.62 4.94 -6.82
CA ALA A 263 7.24 3.92 -5.84
C ALA A 263 7.29 4.39 -4.37
N VAL A 264 7.94 5.53 -4.10
CA VAL A 264 8.10 6.05 -2.73
C VAL A 264 7.06 7.13 -2.39
N CYS A 265 6.94 8.17 -3.23
CA CYS A 265 6.06 9.30 -2.94
C CYS A 265 4.81 9.36 -3.84
N GLY A 266 4.67 8.45 -4.81
CA GLY A 266 3.53 8.43 -5.72
C GLY A 266 3.51 9.54 -6.77
N TYR A 267 4.54 10.39 -6.86
CA TYR A 267 4.64 11.44 -7.86
C TYR A 267 4.60 10.86 -9.28
N LYS A 268 3.73 11.41 -10.13
CA LYS A 268 3.39 10.83 -11.44
C LYS A 268 4.39 11.18 -12.56
N LEU A 269 5.20 12.22 -12.37
CA LEU A 269 6.14 12.72 -13.38
C LEU A 269 7.59 12.41 -12.98
N GLY A 270 7.84 11.23 -12.41
CA GLY A 270 9.21 10.75 -12.24
C GLY A 270 9.82 10.50 -13.62
N VAL A 271 11.06 10.91 -13.83
CA VAL A 271 11.72 10.88 -15.14
C VAL A 271 12.33 9.50 -15.35
N LEU A 272 11.84 8.77 -16.34
CA LEU A 272 12.36 7.47 -16.75
C LEU A 272 13.15 7.62 -18.06
N ARG A 273 14.44 7.30 -18.03
CA ARG A 273 15.30 7.35 -19.22
C ARG A 273 15.58 5.94 -19.72
N SER A 274 15.35 5.74 -21.00
CA SER A 274 15.49 4.45 -21.67
C SER A 274 16.47 4.54 -22.81
N ARG A 275 17.42 3.60 -22.88
CA ARG A 275 18.30 3.45 -24.03
C ARG A 275 17.49 2.98 -25.22
N ILE A 276 17.79 3.58 -26.37
CA ILE A 276 17.16 3.23 -27.65
C ILE A 276 18.00 2.11 -28.28
N ILE A 277 17.43 0.91 -28.38
CA ILE A 277 18.09 -0.26 -28.97
C ILE A 277 17.41 -0.59 -30.31
N PRO A 278 18.11 -0.54 -31.45
CA PRO A 278 17.54 -0.96 -32.71
C PRO A 278 17.34 -2.49 -32.70
N ASP A 279 16.11 -2.95 -32.94
CA ASP A 279 15.83 -4.36 -33.15
C ASP A 279 16.25 -4.73 -34.58
N MET A 280 17.38 -5.43 -34.67
CA MET A 280 18.01 -5.87 -35.91
C MET A 280 17.11 -6.80 -36.75
N ASN A 281 16.11 -7.44 -36.14
CA ASN A 281 15.25 -8.42 -36.81
C ASN A 281 13.92 -7.84 -37.30
N SER A 282 13.36 -6.85 -36.59
CA SER A 282 12.04 -6.29 -36.91
C SER A 282 12.09 -4.89 -37.50
N GLY A 283 13.25 -4.21 -37.48
CA GLY A 283 13.37 -2.79 -37.83
C GLY A 283 12.63 -1.87 -36.86
N SER A 284 12.12 -2.40 -35.73
CA SER A 284 11.54 -1.61 -34.66
C SER A 284 12.61 -1.16 -33.66
N THR A 285 12.24 -0.27 -32.76
CA THR A 285 13.14 0.27 -31.76
C THR A 285 12.66 -0.18 -30.38
N GLU A 286 13.50 -0.85 -29.62
CA GLU A 286 13.21 -1.28 -28.26
C GLU A 286 13.74 -0.24 -27.26
N LEU A 287 12.91 0.13 -26.28
CA LEU A 287 13.32 1.01 -25.20
C LEU A 287 13.67 0.18 -23.97
N LEU A 288 14.94 0.26 -23.55
CA LEU A 288 15.44 -0.40 -22.35
C LEU A 288 15.60 0.63 -21.22
N PRO A 289 14.76 0.61 -20.17
CA PRO A 289 14.88 1.53 -19.05
C PRO A 289 16.22 1.36 -18.32
N GLU A 290 16.97 2.44 -18.15
CA GLU A 290 18.28 2.41 -17.48
C GLU A 290 18.32 3.22 -16.20
N MET A 291 17.44 4.23 -16.08
CA MET A 291 17.42 5.08 -14.90
C MET A 291 16.04 5.70 -14.65
N PHE A 292 15.72 5.88 -13.38
CA PHE A 292 14.56 6.62 -12.91
C PHE A 292 14.96 7.65 -11.86
N ASP A 293 14.50 8.88 -12.04
CA ASP A 293 14.67 9.97 -11.10
C ASP A 293 13.31 10.52 -10.65
N CYS A 294 13.04 10.46 -9.35
CA CYS A 294 11.91 11.19 -8.79
C CYS A 294 12.35 12.60 -8.38
N PRO A 295 11.85 13.67 -9.02
CA PRO A 295 12.20 15.01 -8.60
C PRO A 295 11.68 15.31 -7.21
N MET A 296 10.52 14.77 -6.80
CA MET A 296 9.88 15.06 -5.51
C MET A 296 10.59 14.49 -4.28
N CYS A 297 10.96 13.20 -4.28
CA CYS A 297 11.57 12.56 -3.11
C CYS A 297 13.06 12.26 -3.29
N GLY A 298 13.64 12.61 -4.44
CA GLY A 298 15.04 12.33 -4.76
C GLY A 298 15.35 10.83 -4.89
N LEU A 299 14.34 9.99 -5.18
CA LEU A 299 14.60 8.57 -5.46
C LEU A 299 15.34 8.46 -6.80
N GLU A 300 16.53 7.90 -6.77
CA GLU A 300 17.31 7.53 -7.96
C GLU A 300 17.36 6.01 -8.01
N LEU A 301 16.89 5.43 -9.13
CA LEU A 301 17.02 4.01 -9.42
C LEU A 301 17.86 3.86 -10.68
N ASP A 302 18.84 2.96 -10.64
CA ASP A 302 19.72 2.69 -11.77
C ASP A 302 19.86 1.19 -12.03
N GLY A 303 19.88 0.85 -13.32
CA GLY A 303 19.96 -0.52 -13.79
C GLY A 303 18.65 -1.30 -13.67
N ILE A 304 18.60 -2.41 -14.40
CA ILE A 304 17.37 -3.20 -14.58
C ILE A 304 16.80 -3.74 -13.27
N PHE A 305 17.65 -4.11 -12.31
CA PHE A 305 17.21 -4.70 -11.04
C PHE A 305 16.52 -3.69 -10.13
N GLU A 306 17.02 -2.46 -10.04
CA GLU A 306 16.38 -1.43 -9.22
C GLU A 306 15.09 -0.92 -9.86
N LEU A 307 15.09 -0.79 -11.19
CA LEU A 307 13.94 -0.32 -11.95
C LEU A 307 12.77 -1.30 -11.97
N SER A 308 13.02 -2.59 -11.76
CA SER A 308 11.98 -3.61 -11.63
C SER A 308 10.86 -3.23 -10.64
N VAL A 309 11.18 -2.45 -9.61
CA VAL A 309 10.25 -2.05 -8.53
C VAL A 309 9.30 -0.92 -8.90
N ILE A 310 9.59 -0.16 -9.96
CA ILE A 310 8.62 0.78 -10.54
C ILE A 310 7.79 0.14 -11.66
N GLY A 311 7.83 -1.19 -11.80
CA GLY A 311 7.02 -1.94 -12.75
C GLY A 311 7.54 -1.87 -14.19
N THR A 312 8.79 -1.47 -14.42
CA THR A 312 9.38 -1.35 -15.76
C THR A 312 10.00 -2.66 -16.27
N ASN A 313 9.53 -3.82 -15.81
CA ASN A 313 10.07 -5.14 -16.16
C ASN A 313 9.80 -5.58 -17.61
N ALA A 314 9.17 -4.74 -18.44
CA ALA A 314 8.91 -5.03 -19.84
C ALA A 314 9.70 -4.06 -20.70
N SER A 315 10.42 -4.59 -21.69
CA SER A 315 10.84 -3.78 -22.81
C SER A 315 9.59 -3.20 -23.49
N PHE A 316 9.58 -1.89 -23.68
CA PHE A 316 8.47 -1.22 -24.33
C PHE A 316 8.75 -1.16 -25.82
N ARG A 317 7.88 -1.78 -26.62
CA ARG A 317 7.78 -1.47 -28.05
C ARG A 317 6.98 -0.18 -28.19
N PRO A 318 7.55 0.92 -28.69
CA PRO A 318 6.78 2.09 -29.05
C PRO A 318 5.83 1.67 -30.18
N THR A 319 4.55 1.49 -29.85
CA THR A 319 3.51 1.37 -30.87
C THR A 319 3.51 2.68 -31.65
N GLY A 320 3.77 2.60 -32.96
CA GLY A 320 3.90 3.76 -33.82
C GLY A 320 2.75 4.75 -33.65
N ARG A 321 3.11 6.03 -33.50
CA ARG A 321 2.23 7.22 -33.45
C ARG A 321 1.11 7.16 -32.40
N ASN A 322 1.45 7.55 -31.18
CA ASN A 322 0.65 8.52 -30.42
C ASN A 322 1.58 9.18 -29.41
N ASP A 323 2.11 10.33 -29.82
CA ASP A 323 2.76 11.29 -28.96
C ASP A 323 1.70 11.88 -28.01
N PRO A 324 1.76 11.65 -26.68
CA PRO A 324 0.75 12.16 -25.75
C PRO A 324 0.80 13.68 -25.56
N LEU A 325 1.69 14.40 -26.23
CA LEU A 325 1.88 15.85 -26.10
C LEU A 325 0.87 16.71 -26.89
N LYS A 326 -0.32 16.19 -27.25
CA LYS A 326 -1.36 16.98 -27.96
C LYS A 326 -2.74 17.05 -27.32
N SER A 327 -2.90 16.71 -26.04
CA SER A 327 -4.20 16.92 -25.37
C SER A 327 -4.06 17.42 -23.94
N ILE A 328 -3.44 18.60 -23.79
CA ILE A 328 -3.65 19.49 -22.65
C ILE A 328 -3.67 20.92 -23.20
N GLU A 329 -4.85 21.36 -23.63
CA GLU A 329 -5.36 22.71 -23.39
C GLU A 329 -6.47 22.59 -22.35
#